data_AF-A0A1G9MWJ5-F1
#
_entry.id   AF-A0A1G9MWJ5-F1
#
_cell.length_a   1.000
_cell.length_b   1.000
_cell.length_c   1.000
_cell.angle_alpha   90.00
_cell.angle_beta   90.00
_cell.angle_gamma   90.00
#
_symmetry.space_group_name_H-M   'P 1'
#
loop_
_entity.id
_entity.type
_entity.pdbx_description
1 polymer ?
#
loop_
_entity_poly.entity_id
_entity_poly.type
_entity_poly.pdbx_seq_one_letter_code
_entity_poly.pdbx_strand_id
1 'polypeptide(L)'
;MTTQKRLTSAQRFAIFQIVDRAIDVTQQGEWHASAEYAGASNLVQVTIRRAGGKITDPEGQVVNAFLARLGNESDDDNNNNRINAELGGLLDHLNGLLNKSGATS
;
A
#
# COMPACT_ATOMS: atom_id res chain seq x y z
N MET A 1 -7.43 23.55 -14.66
CA MET A 1 -6.11 22.94 -14.42
C MET A 1 -6.16 22.29 -13.04
N THR A 2 -6.13 20.97 -12.97
CA THR A 2 -6.06 20.25 -11.69
C THR A 2 -4.61 20.28 -11.24
N THR A 3 -4.27 21.13 -10.27
CA THR A 3 -2.94 21.16 -9.69
C THR A 3 -2.73 19.85 -8.94
N GLN A 4 -2.00 18.91 -9.54
CA GLN A 4 -1.67 17.65 -8.90
C GLN A 4 -0.74 17.96 -7.72
N LYS A 5 -1.26 17.83 -6.49
CA LYS A 5 -0.50 18.10 -5.27
C LYS A 5 0.71 17.16 -5.23
N ARG A 6 1.92 17.71 -5.12
CA ARG A 6 3.15 16.92 -5.04
C ARG A 6 3.22 16.23 -3.67
N LEU A 7 3.49 14.93 -3.66
CA LEU A 7 3.74 14.17 -2.43
C LEU A 7 4.92 14.77 -1.65
N THR A 8 4.88 14.68 -0.32
CA THR A 8 6.01 15.07 0.54
C THR A 8 7.14 14.03 0.46
N SER A 9 8.34 14.37 0.93
CA SER A 9 9.46 13.42 1.00
C SER A 9 9.15 12.22 1.91
N ALA A 10 8.46 12.45 3.03
CA ALA A 10 8.04 11.39 3.94
C ALA A 10 7.03 10.43 3.28
N GLN A 11 6.06 10.96 2.53
CA GLN A 11 5.09 10.14 1.81
C GLN A 11 5.74 9.30 0.71
N ARG A 12 6.68 9.88 -0.05
CA ARG A 12 7.46 9.12 -1.04
C ARG A 12 8.27 8.01 -0.37
N PHE A 13 8.89 8.28 0.77
CA PHE A 13 9.64 7.30 1.54
C PHE A 13 8.73 6.14 2.02
N ALA A 14 7.55 6.45 2.56
CA ALA A 14 6.60 5.44 2.98
C ALA A 14 6.12 4.55 1.81
N ILE A 15 5.92 5.12 0.62
CA ILE A 15 5.61 4.33 -0.59
C ILE A 15 6.73 3.35 -0.91
N PHE A 16 7.99 3.78 -0.86
CA PHE A 16 9.14 2.88 -1.06
C PHE A 16 9.15 1.75 -0.03
N GLN A 17 8.89 2.06 1.25
CA GLN A 17 8.83 1.04 2.31
C GLN A 17 7.71 0.01 2.07
N ILE A 18 6.53 0.44 1.59
CA ILE A 18 5.43 -0.47 1.24
C ILE A 18 5.85 -1.42 0.11
N VAL A 19 6.56 -0.92 -0.90
CA VAL A 19 7.07 -1.74 -2.01
C VAL A 19 8.08 -2.77 -1.52
N ASP A 20 9.09 -2.33 -0.76
CA ASP A 20 10.08 -3.23 -0.16
C ASP A 20 9.41 -4.30 0.70
N ARG A 21 8.41 -3.91 1.50
CA ARG A 21 7.72 -4.86 2.38
C ARG A 21 6.83 -5.85 1.65
N ALA A 22 6.24 -5.47 0.51
CA ALA A 22 5.52 -6.40 -0.34
C ALA A 22 6.46 -7.46 -0.95
N ILE A 23 7.68 -7.06 -1.31
CA ILE A 23 8.74 -7.99 -1.75
C ILE A 23 9.12 -8.94 -0.61
N ASP A 24 9.35 -8.42 0.60
CA ASP A 24 9.64 -9.24 1.78
C ASP A 24 8.55 -10.29 2.04
N VAL A 25 7.27 -9.88 2.02
CA VAL A 25 6.11 -10.80 2.17
C VAL A 25 6.22 -11.95 1.19
N THR A 26 6.50 -11.63 -0.08
CA THR A 26 6.63 -12.61 -1.16
C THR A 26 7.81 -13.55 -0.97
N GLN A 27 8.94 -13.06 -0.46
CA GLN A 27 10.14 -13.87 -0.28
C GLN A 27 10.08 -14.78 0.96
N GLN A 28 9.40 -14.33 2.02
CA GLN A 28 9.46 -14.96 3.34
C GLN A 28 8.27 -15.86 3.66
N GLY A 29 7.21 -15.90 2.84
CA GLY A 29 5.92 -16.38 3.31
C GLY A 29 5.06 -17.22 2.37
N GLU A 30 3.95 -17.67 2.95
CA GLU A 30 2.84 -18.35 2.29
C GLU A 30 1.99 -17.42 1.40
N TRP A 31 2.40 -16.15 1.25
CA TRP A 31 1.68 -15.10 0.56
C TRP A 31 2.60 -14.42 -0.45
N HIS A 32 2.09 -14.12 -1.64
CA HIS A 32 2.70 -13.18 -2.58
C HIS A 32 2.02 -11.82 -2.44
N ALA A 33 2.80 -10.76 -2.33
CA ALA A 33 2.34 -9.38 -2.34
C ALA A 33 3.06 -8.58 -3.41
N SER A 34 2.33 -7.72 -4.11
CA SER A 34 2.90 -6.72 -5.01
C SER A 34 2.30 -5.36 -4.72
N ALA A 35 3.13 -4.32 -4.68
CA ALA A 35 2.69 -2.95 -4.49
C ALA A 35 2.98 -2.12 -5.74
N GLU A 36 2.02 -1.28 -6.13
CA GLU A 36 2.14 -0.37 -7.27
C GLU A 36 1.67 1.03 -6.88
N TYR A 37 2.39 2.06 -7.32
CA TYR A 37 1.95 3.44 -7.22
C TYR A 37 1.42 3.95 -8.57
N ALA A 38 0.10 4.08 -8.69
CA ALA A 38 -0.56 4.63 -9.86
C ALA A 38 -0.62 6.17 -9.74
N GLY A 39 0.44 6.84 -10.21
CA GLY A 39 0.59 8.30 -10.09
C GLY A 39 -0.52 9.14 -10.75
N ALA A 40 -1.19 8.63 -11.78
CA ALA A 40 -2.32 9.31 -12.41
C ALA A 40 -3.56 9.37 -11.49
N SER A 41 -3.76 8.35 -10.65
CA SER A 41 -4.90 8.24 -9.74
C SER A 41 -4.53 8.58 -8.29
N ASN A 42 -3.28 8.97 -8.03
CA ASN A 42 -2.72 9.14 -6.68
C ASN A 42 -3.09 7.96 -5.77
N LEU A 43 -2.81 6.74 -6.22
CA LEU A 43 -3.22 5.51 -5.54
C LEU A 43 -1.99 4.63 -5.31
N VAL A 44 -1.85 4.10 -4.10
CA VAL A 44 -0.98 2.95 -3.84
C VAL A 44 -1.87 1.73 -3.71
N GLN A 45 -1.67 0.76 -4.59
CA GLN A 45 -2.39 -0.49 -4.58
C GLN A 45 -1.44 -1.61 -4.16
N VAL A 46 -1.86 -2.40 -3.16
CA VAL A 46 -1.19 -3.61 -2.73
C VAL A 46 -2.09 -4.79 -3.05
N THR A 47 -1.59 -5.71 -3.85
CA THR A 47 -2.30 -6.95 -4.22
C THR A 47 -1.65 -8.10 -3.48
N ILE A 48 -2.42 -8.86 -2.71
CA ILE A 48 -1.97 -9.99 -1.88
C ILE A 48 -2.71 -11.25 -2.32
N ARG A 49 -2.01 -12.38 -2.38
CA ARG A 49 -2.57 -13.71 -2.70
C ARG A 49 -1.77 -14.80 -2.02
N ARG A 50 -2.33 -16.00 -1.84
CA ARG A 50 -1.56 -17.17 -1.36
C ARG A 50 -0.47 -17.56 -2.37
N ALA A 51 0.69 -17.97 -1.86
CA ALA A 51 1.77 -18.55 -2.66
C ALA A 51 1.28 -19.84 -3.35
N GLY A 52 1.51 -19.95 -4.66
CA GLY A 52 1.00 -21.07 -5.48
C GLY A 52 -0.47 -20.93 -5.94
N GLY A 53 -1.19 -19.91 -5.49
CA GLY A 53 -2.55 -19.61 -5.96
C GLY A 53 -2.59 -19.08 -7.40
N LYS A 54 -3.62 -19.46 -8.15
CA LYS A 54 -3.87 -18.92 -9.50
C LYS A 54 -4.37 -17.48 -9.39
N ILE A 55 -4.15 -16.67 -10.44
CA ILE A 55 -4.65 -15.28 -10.52
C ILE A 55 -6.18 -15.21 -10.34
N THR A 56 -6.90 -16.28 -10.64
CA THR A 56 -8.36 -16.40 -10.50
C THR A 56 -8.82 -16.83 -9.11
N ASP A 57 -7.91 -17.10 -8.18
CA ASP A 57 -8.30 -17.54 -6.85
C ASP A 57 -9.00 -16.39 -6.11
N PRO A 58 -10.21 -16.63 -5.57
CA PRO A 58 -11.01 -15.60 -4.91
C PRO A 58 -10.39 -15.06 -3.61
N GLU A 59 -9.27 -15.65 -3.18
CA GLU A 59 -8.49 -15.21 -2.01
C GLU A 59 -7.55 -14.04 -2.30
N GLY A 60 -7.46 -13.58 -3.54
CA GLY A 60 -6.70 -12.39 -3.90
C GLY A 60 -7.30 -11.13 -3.28
N GLN A 61 -6.65 -10.55 -2.28
CA GLN A 61 -7.07 -9.31 -1.64
C GLN A 61 -6.35 -8.12 -2.28
N VAL A 62 -7.12 -7.13 -2.74
CA VAL A 62 -6.59 -5.83 -3.15
C VAL A 62 -6.82 -4.83 -2.02
N VAL A 63 -5.75 -4.26 -1.49
CA VAL A 63 -5.78 -3.22 -0.46
C VAL A 63 -5.26 -1.93 -1.08
N ASN A 64 -5.99 -0.84 -0.89
CA ASN A 64 -5.73 0.43 -1.55
C ASN A 64 -5.50 1.53 -0.51
N ALA A 65 -4.47 2.35 -0.70
CA ALA A 65 -4.32 3.64 -0.04
C ALA A 65 -4.52 4.77 -1.06
N PHE A 66 -5.54 5.59 -0.84
CA PHE A 66 -5.83 6.73 -1.68
C PHE A 66 -5.02 7.94 -1.20
N LEU A 67 -4.06 8.39 -2.01
CA LEU A 67 -3.14 9.49 -1.66
C LEU A 67 -3.71 10.88 -1.94
N ALA A 68 -4.87 10.99 -2.56
CA ALA A 68 -5.72 12.18 -2.53
C ALA A 68 -7.02 11.90 -3.29
N ARG A 69 -8.17 11.95 -2.61
CA ARG A 69 -9.42 12.29 -3.30
C ARG A 69 -9.39 13.79 -3.57
N LEU A 70 -8.67 14.17 -4.63
CA LEU A 70 -8.61 15.55 -5.10
C LEU A 70 -10.03 16.03 -5.42
N GLY A 71 -10.47 17.09 -4.75
CA GLY A 71 -11.71 17.74 -5.13
C GLY A 71 -12.14 18.96 -4.33
N ASN A 72 -12.05 18.98 -2.99
CA ASN A 72 -12.71 20.06 -2.22
C ASN A 72 -12.14 20.38 -0.83
N GLU A 73 -11.05 19.75 -0.39
CA GLU A 73 -10.49 20.04 0.94
C GLU A 73 -9.37 21.07 0.81
N SER A 74 -9.69 22.34 1.09
CA SER A 74 -8.77 23.48 1.18
C SER A 74 -7.73 23.36 2.32
N ASP A 75 -7.76 22.26 3.07
CA ASP A 75 -7.00 22.07 4.30
C ASP A 75 -5.85 21.08 4.03
N ASP A 76 -4.66 21.63 3.81
CA ASP A 76 -3.49 20.85 3.42
C ASP A 76 -3.02 19.90 4.54
N ASP A 77 -3.24 20.26 5.80
CA ASP A 77 -2.84 19.47 6.96
C ASP A 77 -3.74 18.24 7.16
N ASN A 78 -5.06 18.41 7.01
CA ASN A 78 -6.00 17.28 7.09
C ASN A 78 -5.73 16.26 5.97
N ASN A 79 -5.45 16.74 4.76
CA ASN A 79 -5.05 15.89 3.64
C ASN A 79 -3.75 15.12 3.95
N ASN A 80 -2.73 15.79 4.48
CA ASN A 80 -1.46 15.14 4.81
C ASN A 80 -1.62 14.06 5.89
N ASN A 81 -2.42 14.34 6.93
CA ASN A 81 -2.71 13.38 8.00
C ASN A 81 -3.41 12.13 7.48
N ARG A 82 -4.40 12.30 6.59
CA ARG A 82 -5.10 11.18 5.95
C ARG A 82 -4.17 10.34 5.08
N ILE A 83 -3.35 10.97 4.24
CA ILE A 83 -2.39 10.26 3.39
C ILE A 83 -1.42 9.44 4.26
N ASN A 84 -0.92 10.03 5.34
CA ASN A 84 -0.01 9.33 6.25
C ASN A 84 -0.70 8.15 6.95
N ALA A 85 -1.97 8.30 7.35
CA ALA A 85 -2.74 7.21 7.95
C ALA A 85 -2.99 6.05 6.97
N GLU A 86 -3.36 6.35 5.73
CA GLU A 86 -3.59 5.36 4.67
C GLU A 86 -2.30 4.58 4.33
N LEU A 87 -1.18 5.30 4.18
CA LEU A 87 0.13 4.68 3.96
C LEU A 87 0.59 3.83 5.16
N GLY A 88 0.39 4.33 6.38
CA GLY A 88 0.68 3.59 7.60
C GLY A 88 -0.12 2.29 7.71
N GLY A 89 -1.43 2.36 7.45
CA GLY A 89 -2.31 1.18 7.47
C GLY A 89 -1.91 0.10 6.48
N LEU A 90 -1.46 0.47 5.28
CA LEU A 90 -0.91 -0.48 4.30
C LEU A 90 0.37 -1.15 4.79
N LEU A 91 1.31 -0.38 5.34
CA LEU A 91 2.56 -0.91 5.85
C LEU A 91 2.33 -1.87 7.02
N ASP A 92 1.43 -1.50 7.95
CA ASP A 92 1.03 -2.33 9.07
C ASP A 92 0.36 -3.63 8.60
N HIS A 93 -0.47 -3.57 7.56
CA HIS A 93 -1.08 -4.76 6.98
C HIS A 93 -0.02 -5.73 6.42
N LEU A 94 0.96 -5.24 5.67
CA LEU A 94 2.08 -6.04 5.15
C LEU A 94 2.94 -6.64 6.28
N ASN A 95 3.21 -5.87 7.33
CA ASN A 95 3.91 -6.37 8.52
C ASN A 95 3.12 -7.48 9.23
N GLY A 96 1.80 -7.34 9.32
CA GLY A 96 0.93 -8.37 9.88
C GLY A 96 0.99 -9.69 9.10
N LEU A 97 1.11 -9.63 7.77
CA LEU A 97 1.29 -10.83 6.94
C LEU A 97 2.64 -11.52 7.19
N LEU A 98 3.72 -10.75 7.29
CA LEU A 98 5.06 -11.30 7.60
C LEU A 98 5.10 -11.97 8.97
N ASN A 99 4.52 -11.34 9.99
CA ASN A 99 4.47 -11.91 11.33
C ASN A 99 3.67 -13.22 11.37
N LYS A 100 2.62 -13.35 10.53
CA LYS A 100 1.88 -14.61 10.38
C LYS A 100 2.71 -15.69 9.68
N SER A 101 3.53 -15.32 8.69
CA SER A 101 4.42 -16.26 8.00
C SER A 101 5.60 -16.72 8.86
N GLY A 102 6.06 -15.91 9.82
CA GLY A 102 7.10 -16.30 10.78
C GLY A 102 6.60 -17.14 11.96
N ALA A 103 5.30 -17.09 12.29
CA ALA A 103 4.71 -17.79 13.43
C ALA A 103 4.46 -19.29 13.19
N THR A 104 4.66 -19.78 11.96
CA THR A 104 4.43 -21.18 11.55
C THR A 104 5.68 -22.07 11.63
N SER A 105 6.73 -21.65 12.35
CA SER A 105 7.94 -22.47 12.60
C SER A 105 7.85 -23.29 13.88
#